data_AF-A0A930HYP4-F1
#
_entry.id   AF-A0A930HYP4-F1
#
_cell.length_a   1.000
_cell.length_b   1.000
_cell.length_c   1.000
_cell.angle_alpha   90.00
_cell.angle_beta   90.00
_cell.angle_gamma   90.00
#
_symmetry.space_group_name_H-M   'P 1'
#
loop_
_entity.id
_entity.type
_entity.pdbx_description
1 polymer ?
#
loop_
_entity_poly.entity_id
_entity_poly.type
_entity_poly.pdbx_seq_one_letter_code
_entity_poly.pdbx_strand_id
1 'polypeptide(L)'
;MDFLTHILLDYGYWGMFLSALLAGSVLPFSSEVVLVGLIASGLDPILLLIYGTTGNVMGGLINYGLGRMGKLEWLQRYFHVSQKSLDRAQRFMAGRGSWMGFFAFLPIIGSAITVVLGLTRSNIVITILSMTIGKAIRYAIIIWGTGIFT
;
A
#
# COMPACT_ATOMS: atom_id res chain seq x y z
N MET A 1 16.14 14.09 -7.41
CA MET A 1 14.92 13.31 -7.08
C MET A 1 13.69 14.24 -7.03
N ASP A 2 13.74 15.38 -7.72
CA ASP A 2 13.04 16.58 -7.23
C ASP A 2 11.93 17.07 -8.17
N PHE A 3 12.00 16.77 -9.47
CA PHE A 3 10.99 17.27 -10.42
C PHE A 3 9.59 16.69 -10.16
N LEU A 4 9.50 15.37 -9.96
CA LEU A 4 8.21 14.70 -9.77
C LEU A 4 7.61 15.03 -8.39
N THR A 5 8.43 15.15 -7.36
CA THR A 5 7.98 15.56 -6.03
C THR A 5 7.53 17.02 -6.03
N HIS A 6 8.26 17.94 -6.67
CA HIS A 6 7.82 19.33 -6.83
C HIS A 6 6.49 19.43 -7.56
N ILE A 7 6.33 18.72 -8.68
CA ILE A 7 5.03 18.62 -9.36
C ILE A 7 3.96 18.17 -8.39
N LEU A 8 4.17 17.06 -7.67
CA LEU A 8 3.15 16.55 -6.75
C LEU A 8 2.84 17.55 -5.62
N LEU A 9 3.80 18.33 -5.14
CA LEU A 9 3.52 19.40 -4.17
C LEU A 9 2.60 20.48 -4.76
N ASP A 10 2.84 20.90 -6.00
CA ASP A 10 2.02 21.91 -6.68
C ASP A 10 0.55 21.46 -6.87
N TYR A 11 0.32 20.15 -7.00
CA TYR A 11 -1.03 19.56 -7.11
C TYR A 11 -1.74 19.35 -5.76
N GLY A 12 -1.12 19.71 -4.62
CA GLY A 12 -1.77 19.70 -3.30
C GLY A 12 -2.35 18.33 -2.90
N TYR A 13 -3.64 18.28 -2.52
CA TYR A 13 -4.32 17.05 -2.12
C TYR A 13 -4.33 15.96 -3.22
N TRP A 14 -4.45 16.36 -4.49
CA TRP A 14 -4.36 15.42 -5.62
C TRP A 14 -2.93 14.89 -5.79
N GLY A 15 -1.95 15.75 -5.54
CA GLY A 15 -0.55 15.36 -5.40
C GLY A 15 -0.35 14.30 -4.32
N MET A 16 -0.96 14.49 -3.15
CA MET A 16 -0.93 13.49 -2.08
C MET A 16 -1.53 12.15 -2.54
N PHE A 17 -2.72 12.18 -3.15
CA PHE A 17 -3.38 10.98 -3.67
C PHE A 17 -2.50 10.24 -4.70
N LEU A 18 -1.95 10.94 -5.69
CA LEU A 18 -1.11 10.33 -6.72
C LEU A 18 0.18 9.79 -6.13
N SER A 19 0.83 10.54 -5.23
CA SER A 19 2.04 10.11 -4.54
C SER A 19 1.81 8.80 -3.76
N ALA A 20 0.67 8.73 -3.07
CA ALA A 20 0.27 7.59 -2.27
C ALA A 20 -0.15 6.40 -3.12
N LEU A 21 -0.80 6.64 -4.26
CA LEU A 21 -1.13 5.62 -5.25
C LEU A 21 0.11 4.97 -5.84
N LEU A 22 1.12 5.79 -6.21
CA LEU A 22 2.41 5.29 -6.69
C LEU A 22 3.12 4.48 -5.60
N ALA A 23 3.18 5.01 -4.37
CA ALA A 23 3.82 4.34 -3.23
C ALA A 23 3.11 3.04 -2.82
N GLY A 24 1.78 2.99 -2.95
CA GLY A 24 0.97 1.81 -2.64
C GLY A 24 1.03 0.73 -3.70
N SER A 25 1.53 1.05 -4.90
CA SER A 25 1.67 0.14 -6.03
C SER A 25 2.98 -0.67 -5.94
N VAL A 26 3.34 -1.39 -7.01
CA VAL A 26 4.63 -2.09 -7.12
C VAL A 26 5.82 -1.14 -7.25
N LEU A 27 5.57 0.17 -7.44
CA LEU A 27 6.62 1.15 -7.68
C LEU A 27 7.34 1.54 -6.38
N PRO A 28 8.68 1.64 -6.39
CA PRO A 28 9.45 2.12 -5.25
C PRO A 28 9.29 3.65 -5.15
N PHE A 29 8.26 4.10 -4.46
CA PHE A 29 7.97 5.53 -4.25
C PHE A 29 7.70 5.83 -2.77
N SER A 30 8.14 7.00 -2.29
CA SER A 30 7.92 7.43 -0.90
C SER A 30 6.91 8.57 -0.85
N SER A 31 5.66 8.22 -0.53
CA SER A 31 4.58 9.20 -0.33
C SER A 31 4.74 10.04 0.94
N GLU A 32 5.60 9.60 1.86
CA GLU A 32 5.82 10.24 3.15
C GLU A 32 6.54 11.58 3.00
N VAL A 33 7.49 11.66 2.06
CA VAL A 33 8.20 12.90 1.74
C VAL A 33 7.22 13.95 1.19
N VAL A 34 6.30 13.53 0.31
CA VAL A 34 5.27 14.41 -0.26
C VAL A 34 4.28 14.84 0.83
N LEU A 35 3.85 13.92 1.71
CA LEU A 35 2.99 14.23 2.85
C LEU A 35 3.59 15.32 3.75
N VAL A 36 4.84 15.15 4.18
CA VAL A 36 5.54 16.11 5.04
C VAL A 36 5.69 17.47 4.34
N GLY A 37 6.03 17.48 3.05
CA GLY A 37 6.13 18.71 2.27
C GLY A 37 4.80 19.47 2.14
N LEU A 38 3.69 18.74 1.96
CA LEU A 38 2.34 19.34 1.88
C LEU A 38 1.87 19.88 3.24
N ILE A 39 2.17 19.20 4.35
CA ILE A 39 1.91 19.71 5.70
C ILE A 39 2.69 21.00 5.93
N ALA A 40 3.99 21.01 5.58
CA ALA A 40 4.84 22.20 5.69
C ALA A 40 4.35 23.36 4.80
N SER A 41 3.61 23.06 3.73
CA SER A 41 2.96 24.06 2.85
C SER A 41 1.61 24.55 3.40
N GLY A 42 1.19 24.09 4.59
CA GLY A 42 -0.01 24.56 5.29
C GLY A 42 -1.31 23.84 4.94
N LEU A 43 -1.26 22.71 4.22
CA LEU A 43 -2.47 21.95 3.90
C LEU A 43 -3.01 21.21 5.14
N ASP A 44 -4.34 21.11 5.23
CA ASP A 44 -5.03 20.37 6.29
C ASP A 44 -4.56 18.90 6.37
N PRO A 45 -3.95 18.48 7.50
CA PRO A 45 -3.47 17.12 7.69
C PRO A 45 -4.57 16.05 7.64
N ILE A 46 -5.81 16.37 8.03
CA ILE A 46 -6.94 15.42 7.98
C ILE A 46 -7.29 15.10 6.53
N LEU A 47 -7.33 16.11 5.66
CA LEU A 47 -7.57 15.90 4.23
C LEU A 47 -6.40 15.15 3.58
N LEU A 48 -5.16 15.45 3.96
CA LEU A 48 -3.99 14.70 3.49
C LEU A 48 -4.04 13.23 3.91
N LEU A 49 -4.50 12.93 5.13
CA LEU A 49 -4.72 11.57 5.61
C LEU A 49 -5.74 10.83 4.75
N ILE A 50 -6.85 11.47 4.41
CA ILE A 50 -7.91 10.88 3.57
C ILE A 50 -7.37 10.60 2.16
N TYR A 51 -6.85 11.61 1.47
CA TYR A 51 -6.34 11.48 0.09
C TYR A 51 -5.18 10.48 0.02
N GLY A 52 -4.25 10.56 0.98
CA GLY A 52 -3.14 9.62 1.10
C GLY A 52 -3.61 8.19 1.32
N THR A 53 -4.50 7.95 2.28
CA THR A 53 -5.02 6.60 2.56
C THR A 53 -5.75 6.04 1.36
N THR A 54 -6.64 6.80 0.72
CA THR A 54 -7.39 6.36 -0.45
C THR A 54 -6.47 6.02 -1.61
N GLY A 55 -5.51 6.90 -1.93
CA GLY A 55 -4.52 6.66 -2.99
C GLY A 55 -3.72 5.39 -2.71
N ASN A 56 -3.21 5.23 -1.48
CA ASN A 56 -2.40 4.07 -1.11
C ASN A 56 -3.20 2.77 -1.14
N VAL A 57 -4.46 2.77 -0.68
CA VAL A 57 -5.35 1.60 -0.78
C VAL A 57 -5.59 1.24 -2.25
N MET A 58 -5.86 2.21 -3.12
CA MET A 58 -6.03 1.98 -4.56
C MET A 58 -4.77 1.41 -5.22
N GLY A 59 -3.58 1.94 -4.89
CA GLY A 59 -2.31 1.36 -5.35
C GLY A 59 -2.13 -0.10 -4.92
N GLY A 60 -2.51 -0.42 -3.68
CA GLY A 60 -2.47 -1.80 -3.20
C GLY A 60 -3.52 -2.72 -3.85
N LEU A 61 -4.66 -2.16 -4.28
CA LEU A 61 -5.66 -2.89 -5.07
C LEU A 61 -5.17 -3.20 -6.48
N ILE A 62 -4.34 -2.35 -7.08
CA ILE A 62 -3.66 -2.65 -8.34
C ILE A 62 -2.78 -3.89 -8.15
N ASN A 63 -1.95 -3.92 -7.10
CA ASN A 63 -1.08 -5.06 -6.78
C ASN A 63 -1.89 -6.35 -6.52
N TYR A 64 -2.97 -6.24 -5.76
CA TYR A 64 -3.88 -7.35 -5.51
C TYR A 64 -4.54 -7.85 -6.81
N GLY A 65 -4.93 -6.94 -7.71
CA GLY A 65 -5.44 -7.28 -9.04
C GLY A 65 -4.40 -8.04 -9.88
N LEU A 66 -3.16 -7.55 -9.91
CA LEU A 66 -2.03 -8.21 -10.58
C LEU A 66 -1.80 -9.62 -10.01
N GLY A 67 -1.83 -9.76 -8.68
CA GLY A 67 -1.76 -11.04 -8.01
C GLY A 67 -2.87 -11.99 -8.45
N ARG A 68 -4.12 -11.52 -8.49
CA ARG A 68 -5.30 -12.32 -8.87
C ARG A 68 -5.26 -12.80 -10.33
N MET A 69 -4.64 -12.01 -11.22
CA MET A 69 -4.40 -12.38 -12.61
C MET A 69 -3.24 -13.39 -12.75
N GLY A 70 -2.31 -13.38 -11.80
CA GLY A 70 -1.21 -14.34 -11.73
C GLY A 70 -1.69 -15.78 -11.54
N LYS A 71 -0.93 -16.72 -12.10
CA LYS A 71 -1.17 -18.15 -11.89
C LYS A 71 -0.16 -18.70 -10.89
N LEU A 72 -0.60 -19.59 -10.01
CA LEU A 72 0.29 -20.27 -9.05
C LEU A 72 1.38 -21.08 -9.75
N GLU A 73 1.11 -21.55 -10.98
CA GLU A 73 2.12 -22.21 -11.81
C GLU A 73 3.32 -21.30 -12.12
N TRP A 74 3.15 -19.97 -12.16
CA TRP A 74 4.26 -19.04 -12.35
C TRP A 74 5.19 -19.03 -11.14
N LEU A 75 4.66 -19.14 -9.92
CA LEU A 75 5.51 -19.26 -8.72
C LEU A 75 6.29 -20.59 -8.71
N GLN A 76 5.69 -21.67 -9.18
CA GLN A 76 6.39 -22.95 -9.31
C GLN A 76 7.48 -22.88 -10.37
N ARG A 77 7.20 -22.24 -11.52
CA ARG A 77 8.10 -22.21 -12.68
C ARG A 77 9.23 -21.18 -12.58
N TYR A 78 8.96 -19.98 -12.08
CA TYR A 78 9.95 -18.89 -12.05
C TYR A 78 10.64 -18.76 -10.70
N PHE A 79 9.95 -19.07 -9.60
CA PHE A 79 10.48 -18.94 -8.24
C PHE A 79 10.78 -20.29 -7.58
N HIS A 80 10.60 -21.41 -8.30
CA HIS A 80 10.84 -22.78 -7.83
C HIS A 80 10.16 -23.10 -6.48
N VAL A 81 9.01 -22.48 -6.21
CA VAL A 81 8.27 -22.69 -4.96
C VAL A 81 7.58 -24.05 -4.99
N SER A 82 7.78 -24.87 -3.96
CA SER A 82 7.16 -26.20 -3.88
C SER A 82 5.62 -26.14 -3.79
N GLN A 83 4.93 -27.14 -4.35
CA GLN A 83 3.46 -27.23 -4.22
C GLN A 83 3.00 -27.24 -2.75
N LYS A 84 3.71 -27.97 -1.88
CA LYS A 84 3.41 -28.00 -0.43
C LYS A 84 3.44 -26.60 0.20
N SER A 85 4.40 -25.76 -0.19
CA SER A 85 4.51 -24.38 0.30
C SER A 85 3.35 -23.52 -0.21
N LEU A 86 2.96 -23.68 -1.48
CA LEU A 86 1.82 -22.97 -2.07
C LEU A 86 0.49 -23.39 -1.42
N ASP A 87 0.27 -24.68 -1.20
CA ASP A 87 -0.94 -25.19 -0.53
C ASP A 87 -1.00 -24.73 0.92
N ARG A 88 0.15 -24.61 1.60
CA ARG A 88 0.22 -24.06 2.96
C ARG A 88 -0.11 -22.57 2.96
N ALA A 89 0.44 -21.81 2.02
CA ALA A 89 0.12 -20.40 1.85
C ALA A 89 -1.36 -20.19 1.53
N GLN A 90 -1.93 -20.97 0.61
CA GLN A 90 -3.37 -20.92 0.30
C GLN A 90 -4.24 -21.27 1.50
N ARG A 91 -3.93 -22.34 2.26
CA ARG A 91 -4.68 -22.70 3.47
C ARG A 91 -4.60 -21.64 4.54
N PHE A 92 -3.42 -21.05 4.75
CA PHE A 92 -3.25 -19.91 5.66
C PHE A 92 -4.08 -18.70 5.21
N MET A 93 -4.07 -18.42 3.91
CA MET A 93 -4.77 -17.31 3.28
C MET A 93 -6.30 -17.46 3.24
N ALA A 94 -6.80 -18.67 3.05
CA ALA A 94 -8.23 -19.01 3.11
C ALA A 94 -8.80 -18.86 4.54
N GLY A 95 -7.95 -18.97 5.56
CA GLY A 95 -8.31 -18.68 6.95
C GLY A 95 -8.10 -17.21 7.31
N ARG A 96 -7.19 -16.95 8.26
CA ARG A 96 -6.93 -15.59 8.79
C ARG A 96 -5.94 -14.78 7.97
N GLY A 97 -5.33 -15.34 6.93
CA GLY A 97 -4.27 -14.66 6.17
C GLY A 97 -4.73 -13.39 5.45
N SER A 98 -6.03 -13.21 5.20
CA SER A 98 -6.57 -11.94 4.68
C SER A 98 -6.25 -10.73 5.57
N TRP A 99 -6.01 -10.93 6.87
CA TRP A 99 -5.58 -9.90 7.81
C TRP A 99 -4.13 -9.44 7.60
N MET A 100 -3.32 -10.18 6.85
CA MET A 100 -1.98 -9.72 6.47
C MET A 100 -2.02 -8.42 5.66
N GLY A 101 -3.16 -8.08 5.04
CA GLY A 101 -3.38 -6.77 4.43
C GLY A 101 -3.09 -5.62 5.38
N PHE A 102 -3.24 -5.80 6.70
CA PHE A 102 -2.81 -4.83 7.69
C PHE A 102 -1.34 -4.45 7.53
N PHE A 103 -0.44 -5.43 7.37
CA PHE A 103 1.00 -5.18 7.24
C PHE A 103 1.41 -4.64 5.86
N ALA A 104 0.46 -4.41 4.94
CA ALA A 104 0.73 -3.78 3.65
C ALA A 104 1.22 -2.32 3.77
N PHE A 105 1.20 -1.73 4.98
CA PHE A 105 1.79 -0.42 5.22
C PHE A 105 3.32 -0.45 5.22
N LEU A 106 3.97 -1.62 5.37
CA LEU A 106 5.43 -1.72 5.43
C LEU A 106 6.06 -1.41 4.06
N PRO A 107 7.07 -0.54 3.98
CA PRO A 107 7.76 -0.23 2.74
C PRO A 107 8.42 -1.50 2.16
N ILE A 108 8.40 -1.64 0.82
CA ILE A 108 8.94 -2.77 0.05
C ILE A 108 8.15 -4.08 0.24
N ILE A 109 7.93 -4.49 1.49
CA ILE A 109 7.24 -5.73 1.85
C ILE A 109 5.73 -5.64 1.54
N GLY A 110 5.12 -4.46 1.69
CA GLY A 110 3.68 -4.28 1.53
C GLY A 110 3.17 -4.59 0.11
N SER A 111 3.95 -4.25 -0.92
CA SER A 111 3.59 -4.57 -2.31
C SER A 111 3.62 -6.09 -2.54
N ALA A 112 4.62 -6.79 -1.99
CA ALA A 112 4.67 -8.26 -2.06
C ALA A 112 3.48 -8.91 -1.33
N ILE A 113 3.13 -8.42 -0.15
CA ILE A 113 1.95 -8.90 0.61
C ILE A 113 0.69 -8.73 -0.25
N THR A 114 0.43 -7.55 -0.79
CA THR A 114 -0.78 -7.28 -1.58
C THR A 114 -0.86 -8.13 -2.85
N VAL A 115 0.26 -8.38 -3.53
CA VAL A 115 0.33 -9.33 -4.66
C VAL A 115 0.01 -10.76 -4.20
N VAL A 116 0.56 -11.23 -3.09
CA VAL A 116 0.31 -12.59 -2.56
C VAL A 116 -1.15 -12.76 -2.14
N LEU A 117 -1.74 -11.73 -1.50
CA LEU A 117 -3.17 -11.69 -1.18
C LEU A 117 -4.03 -11.87 -2.45
N GLY A 118 -3.64 -11.18 -3.53
CA GLY A 118 -4.26 -11.31 -4.84
C GLY A 118 -4.14 -12.72 -5.42
N LEU A 119 -2.92 -13.25 -5.45
CA LEU A 119 -2.59 -14.56 -6.02
C LEU A 119 -3.30 -15.71 -5.30
N THR A 120 -3.43 -15.60 -3.98
CA THR A 120 -4.16 -16.57 -3.17
C THR A 120 -5.67 -16.33 -3.14
N ARG A 121 -6.15 -15.32 -3.88
CA ARG A 121 -7.57 -14.93 -3.98
C ARG A 121 -8.20 -14.70 -2.60
N SER A 122 -7.50 -14.00 -1.73
CA SER A 122 -8.01 -13.66 -0.39
C SER A 122 -9.28 -12.82 -0.45
N ASN A 123 -10.05 -12.81 0.63
CA ASN A 123 -11.29 -12.04 0.68
C ASN A 123 -10.98 -10.54 0.49
N ILE A 124 -11.52 -9.96 -0.59
CA ILE A 124 -11.24 -8.57 -0.98
C ILE A 124 -11.70 -7.56 0.06
N VAL A 125 -12.82 -7.82 0.75
CA VAL A 125 -13.37 -6.91 1.77
C VAL A 125 -12.44 -6.86 2.98
N ILE A 126 -12.04 -8.02 3.51
CA ILE A 126 -11.10 -8.09 4.65
C ILE A 126 -9.74 -7.50 4.25
N THR A 127 -9.31 -7.73 3.02
CA THR A 127 -8.06 -7.18 2.48
C THR A 127 -8.11 -5.65 2.43
N ILE A 128 -9.16 -5.06 1.88
CA ILE A 128 -9.34 -3.60 1.84
C ILE A 128 -9.40 -3.02 3.25
N LEU A 129 -10.21 -3.59 4.14
CA LEU A 129 -10.36 -3.08 5.50
C LEU A 129 -9.03 -3.12 6.26
N SER A 130 -8.35 -4.27 6.26
CA SER A 130 -7.07 -4.43 6.95
C SER A 130 -6.00 -3.49 6.37
N MET A 131 -5.88 -3.40 5.04
CA MET A 131 -4.96 -2.47 4.37
C MET A 131 -5.27 -1.01 4.71
N THR A 132 -6.54 -0.62 4.69
CA THR A 132 -6.99 0.74 4.99
C THR A 132 -6.57 1.12 6.40
N ILE A 133 -6.82 0.26 7.39
CA ILE A 133 -6.45 0.48 8.78
C ILE A 133 -4.93 0.65 8.90
N GLY A 134 -4.14 -0.28 8.35
CA GLY A 134 -2.67 -0.22 8.44
C GLY A 134 -2.08 1.04 7.78
N LYS A 135 -2.56 1.39 6.59
CA LYS A 135 -2.09 2.55 5.82
C LYS A 135 -2.52 3.87 6.47
N ALA A 136 -3.75 3.94 6.98
CA ALA A 136 -4.23 5.10 7.73
C ALA A 136 -3.41 5.32 9.00
N ILE A 137 -3.12 4.26 9.78
CA ILE A 137 -2.29 4.35 10.98
C ILE A 137 -0.89 4.90 10.64
N ARG A 138 -0.28 4.41 9.55
CA ARG A 138 1.05 4.90 9.12
C ARG A 138 1.04 6.41 8.86
N TYR A 139 0.08 6.91 8.09
CA TYR A 139 -0.01 8.34 7.82
C TYR A 139 -0.37 9.16 9.06
N ALA A 140 -1.26 8.64 9.91
CA ALA A 140 -1.61 9.30 11.18
C ALA A 140 -0.40 9.44 12.11
N ILE A 141 0.46 8.41 12.22
CA ILE A 141 1.71 8.48 12.99
C ILE A 141 2.65 9.55 12.42
N ILE A 142 2.77 9.65 11.10
CA ILE A 142 3.63 10.65 10.46
C ILE A 142 3.08 12.06 10.71
N ILE A 143 1.78 12.27 10.51
CA ILE A 143 1.12 13.55 10.76
C ILE A 143 1.29 13.97 12.23
N TRP A 144 1.04 13.07 13.16
CA TRP A 144 1.23 13.33 14.58
C TRP A 144 2.70 13.66 14.89
N GLY A 145 3.64 12.93 14.30
CA GLY A 145 5.06 13.21 14.37
C GLY A 145 5.41 14.61 13.87
N THR A 146 4.88 15.03 12.72
CA THR A 146 5.13 16.39 12.18
C THR A 146 4.56 17.49 13.06
N GLY A 147 3.40 17.27 13.69
CA GLY A 147 2.77 18.24 14.60
C GLY A 147 3.52 18.44 15.92
N ILE A 148 4.47 17.56 16.27
CA ILE A 148 5.36 17.76 17.42
C ILE A 148 6.49 18.76 17.11
N PHE A 149 6.80 18.96 15.83
CA PHE A 149 7.93 19.79 15.37
C PHE A 149 7.51 21.18 14.85
N THR A 150 6.21 21.50 14.85
CA THR A 150 5.62 22.81 14.48
C THR A 150 4.95 23.45 15.68
#